data_AF-A0A927MPF1-F1
#
_entry.id   AF-A0A927MPF1-F1
#
_cell.length_a   1.000
_cell.length_b   1.000
_cell.length_c   1.000
_cell.angle_alpha   90.00
_cell.angle_beta   90.00
_cell.angle_gamma   90.00
#
_symmetry.space_group_name_H-M   'P 1'
#
loop_
_entity.id
_entity.type
_entity.pdbx_description
1 polymer ?
#
loop_
_entity_poly.entity_id
_entity_poly.type
_entity_poly.pdbx_seq_one_letter_code
_entity_poly.pdbx_strand_id
1 'polypeptide(L)'
;MSINLENMTAVQNKQQDGILGHLMWFSVGKQLVKMDDLELVLVKSGLPVEWMPNAIRPADAFRRSTKEIETRKSTGHAGVFENFLIREVFSDKSYVQRNIVVEKVDQVGKRLDYNSRAGVITLDKQNSSLTFITENEIAKELCFEAERNFNIYKDHYSAQQVRVMVSKILQSRHLYI
;
A
#
# COMPACT_ATOMS: atom_id res chain seq x y z
N MET A 1 -42.08 -41.57 -18.15
CA MET A 1 -40.63 -41.26 -18.04
C MET A 1 -40.49 -40.00 -17.21
N SER A 2 -39.98 -40.16 -15.99
CA SER A 2 -39.77 -39.12 -15.00
C SER A 2 -38.46 -38.39 -15.28
N ILE A 3 -38.51 -37.07 -15.41
CA ILE A 3 -37.32 -36.21 -15.47
C ILE A 3 -36.73 -36.17 -14.07
N ASN A 4 -35.49 -36.66 -13.92
CA ASN A 4 -34.76 -36.66 -12.66
C ASN A 4 -34.11 -35.28 -12.44
N LEU A 5 -34.46 -34.62 -11.34
CA LEU A 5 -34.19 -33.19 -11.05
C LEU A 5 -33.09 -32.98 -9.99
N GLU A 6 -32.33 -34.02 -9.66
CA GLU A 6 -31.43 -34.03 -8.49
C GLU A 6 -30.21 -33.10 -8.54
N ASN A 7 -29.96 -32.37 -9.62
CA ASN A 7 -28.87 -31.38 -9.71
C ASN A 7 -29.29 -30.06 -10.35
N MET A 8 -30.54 -29.64 -10.18
CA MET A 8 -30.96 -28.29 -10.54
C MET A 8 -31.25 -27.47 -9.28
N THR A 9 -30.22 -26.86 -8.70
CA THR A 9 -30.42 -25.65 -7.89
C THR A 9 -30.81 -24.51 -8.82
N ALA A 10 -32.11 -24.33 -9.01
CA ALA A 10 -32.67 -23.08 -9.49
C ALA A 10 -32.42 -22.02 -8.39
N VAL A 11 -31.32 -21.27 -8.52
CA VAL A 11 -31.08 -20.11 -7.67
C VAL A 11 -32.01 -19.00 -8.14
N GLN A 12 -33.26 -19.03 -7.67
CA GLN A 12 -34.08 -17.83 -7.60
C GLN A 12 -33.51 -16.95 -6.48
N ASN A 13 -32.48 -16.18 -6.79
CA ASN A 13 -32.13 -14.99 -6.02
C ASN A 13 -32.13 -13.79 -6.97
N LYS A 14 -33.27 -13.10 -7.03
CA LYS A 14 -33.43 -11.77 -7.66
C LYS A 14 -32.66 -10.67 -6.89
N GLN A 15 -31.39 -10.92 -6.53
CA GLN A 15 -30.56 -10.01 -5.73
C GLN A 15 -29.04 -10.24 -5.92
N GLN A 16 -28.60 -10.90 -7.01
CA GLN A 16 -27.19 -11.28 -7.20
C GLN A 16 -26.47 -10.69 -8.43
N ASP A 17 -27.05 -9.71 -9.12
CA ASP A 17 -26.39 -9.10 -10.30
C ASP A 17 -25.15 -8.24 -9.97
N GLY A 18 -24.83 -8.04 -8.68
CA GLY A 18 -23.64 -7.31 -8.24
C GLY A 18 -22.41 -8.16 -7.92
N ILE A 19 -22.55 -9.49 -7.77
CA ILE A 19 -21.48 -10.34 -7.20
C ILE A 19 -20.30 -10.49 -8.16
N LEU A 20 -20.56 -10.66 -9.46
CA LEU A 20 -19.50 -10.85 -10.45
C LEU A 20 -18.68 -9.57 -10.66
N GLY A 21 -19.35 -8.41 -10.73
CA GLY A 21 -18.68 -7.11 -10.81
C GLY A 21 -17.87 -6.79 -9.55
N HIS A 22 -18.41 -7.09 -8.37
CA HIS A 22 -17.70 -6.95 -7.11
C HIS A 22 -16.48 -7.90 -7.04
N LEU A 23 -16.59 -9.16 -7.47
CA LEU A 23 -15.43 -10.07 -7.48
C LEU A 23 -14.33 -9.61 -8.45
N MET A 24 -14.68 -9.21 -9.67
CA MET A 24 -13.73 -8.71 -10.67
C MET A 24 -12.99 -7.44 -10.21
N TRP A 25 -13.71 -6.51 -9.59
CA TRP A 25 -13.13 -5.25 -9.10
C TRP A 25 -12.14 -5.46 -7.94
N PHE A 26 -12.39 -6.46 -7.09
CA PHE A 26 -11.54 -6.78 -5.94
C PHE A 26 -10.42 -7.78 -6.27
N SER A 27 -10.47 -8.46 -7.42
CA SER A 27 -9.40 -9.35 -7.89
C SER A 27 -8.18 -8.64 -8.49
N VAL A 28 -8.31 -7.36 -8.87
CA VAL A 28 -7.16 -6.57 -9.36
C VAL A 28 -6.32 -6.09 -8.17
N GLY A 29 -5.07 -6.57 -8.08
CA GLY A 29 -4.15 -6.44 -6.93
C GLY A 29 -3.59 -5.04 -6.64
N LYS A 30 -2.28 -4.92 -6.32
CA LYS A 30 -1.57 -3.67 -5.97
C LYS A 30 -1.52 -2.69 -7.16
N GLN A 31 -2.65 -2.08 -7.51
CA GLN A 31 -2.72 -1.05 -8.55
C GLN A 31 -2.39 0.33 -7.97
N LEU A 32 -1.63 1.10 -8.75
CA LEU A 32 -1.37 2.51 -8.54
C LEU A 32 -2.06 3.28 -9.64
N VAL A 33 -2.87 4.28 -9.26
CA VAL A 33 -3.58 5.14 -10.21
C VAL A 33 -3.08 6.56 -10.00
N LYS A 34 -2.50 7.16 -11.04
CA LYS A 34 -2.02 8.54 -10.99
C LYS A 34 -3.21 9.48 -10.75
N MET A 35 -3.01 10.51 -9.93
CA MET A 35 -4.05 11.47 -9.57
C MET A 35 -4.69 12.12 -10.80
N ASP A 36 -3.87 12.67 -11.71
CA ASP A 36 -4.33 13.35 -12.92
C ASP A 36 -5.16 12.43 -13.83
N ASP A 37 -4.73 11.16 -13.97
CA ASP A 37 -5.42 10.18 -14.81
C ASP A 37 -6.79 9.83 -14.23
N LEU A 38 -6.89 9.72 -12.89
CA LEU A 38 -8.16 9.46 -12.22
C LEU A 38 -9.14 10.63 -12.39
N GLU A 39 -8.65 11.85 -12.21
CA GLU A 39 -9.45 13.06 -12.40
C GLU A 39 -9.99 13.15 -13.84
N LEU A 40 -9.11 12.94 -14.82
CA LEU A 40 -9.48 12.94 -16.24
C LEU A 40 -10.53 11.87 -16.55
N VAL A 41 -10.44 10.68 -15.96
CA VAL A 41 -11.43 9.61 -16.12
C VAL A 41 -12.78 10.00 -15.50
N LEU A 42 -12.80 10.62 -14.32
CA LEU A 42 -14.04 11.09 -13.68
C LEU A 42 -14.74 12.14 -14.55
N VAL A 43 -14.00 13.15 -15.00
CA VAL A 43 -14.52 14.23 -15.86
C VAL A 43 -15.08 13.67 -17.15
N LYS A 44 -14.34 12.77 -17.84
CA LYS A 44 -14.82 12.09 -19.05
C LYS A 44 -16.07 11.25 -18.82
N SER A 45 -16.27 10.74 -17.61
CA SER A 45 -17.43 9.93 -17.23
C SER A 45 -18.61 10.77 -16.75
N GLY A 46 -18.52 12.11 -16.79
CA GLY A 46 -19.56 13.02 -16.29
C GLY A 46 -19.72 12.99 -14.76
N LEU A 47 -18.70 12.53 -14.04
CA LEU A 47 -18.70 12.50 -12.57
C LEU A 47 -18.02 13.76 -12.02
N PRO A 48 -18.59 14.40 -10.98
CA PRO A 48 -17.94 15.53 -10.30
C PRO A 48 -16.58 15.16 -9.72
N VAL A 49 -15.62 16.09 -9.79
CA VAL A 49 -14.27 15.93 -9.23
C VAL A 49 -14.30 15.81 -7.70
N GLU A 50 -15.39 16.23 -7.04
CA GLU A 50 -15.63 16.06 -5.59
C GLU A 50 -15.61 14.60 -5.14
N TRP A 51 -15.82 13.66 -6.07
CA TRP A 51 -15.68 12.24 -5.80
C TRP A 51 -14.23 11.80 -5.59
N MET A 52 -13.24 12.59 -6.01
CA MET A 52 -11.84 12.28 -5.84
C MET A 52 -11.51 11.90 -4.39
N PRO A 53 -10.62 10.92 -4.16
CA PRO A 53 -10.13 10.67 -2.81
C PRO A 53 -9.42 11.90 -2.26
N ASN A 54 -9.30 11.99 -0.94
CA ASN A 54 -8.50 13.04 -0.30
C ASN A 54 -7.07 13.04 -0.86
N ALA A 55 -6.53 14.25 -1.04
CA ALA A 55 -5.14 14.44 -1.44
C ALA A 55 -4.18 13.61 -0.58
N ILE A 56 -3.17 13.05 -1.24
CA ILE A 56 -2.22 12.16 -0.58
C ILE A 56 -1.30 13.00 0.30
N ARG A 57 -1.32 12.73 1.60
CA ARG A 57 -0.42 13.42 2.54
C ARG A 57 1.00 12.87 2.36
N PRO A 58 2.05 13.72 2.39
CA PRO A 58 3.43 13.25 2.34
C PRO A 58 3.74 12.19 3.41
N ALA A 59 3.21 12.36 4.62
CA ALA A 59 3.37 11.38 5.69
C ALA A 59 2.78 9.99 5.35
N ASP A 60 1.66 9.93 4.61
CA ASP A 60 1.06 8.66 4.19
C ASP A 60 1.85 7.99 3.07
N ALA A 61 2.31 8.78 2.09
CA ALA A 61 3.20 8.30 1.04
C ALA A 61 4.50 7.76 1.64
N PHE A 62 5.09 8.48 2.59
CA PHE A 62 6.31 8.08 3.31
C PHE A 62 6.11 6.82 4.15
N ARG A 63 4.96 6.71 4.83
CA ARG A 63 4.62 5.51 5.58
C ARG A 63 4.54 4.28 4.67
N ARG A 64 3.91 4.42 3.50
CA ARG A 64 3.78 3.35 2.51
C ARG A 64 5.12 2.98 1.91
N SER A 65 5.92 3.97 1.48
CA SER A 65 7.18 3.74 0.80
C SER A 65 8.20 3.07 1.70
N THR A 66 8.31 3.51 2.95
CA THR A 66 9.20 2.88 3.94
C THR A 66 8.73 1.48 4.32
N LYS A 67 7.42 1.22 4.38
CA LYS A 67 6.94 -0.14 4.71
C LYS A 67 7.27 -1.18 3.62
N GLU A 68 7.30 -0.78 2.35
CA GLU A 68 7.58 -1.68 1.23
C GLU A 68 9.06 -2.11 1.14
N ILE A 69 9.99 -1.40 1.78
CA ILE A 69 11.42 -1.77 1.80
C ILE A 69 11.78 -2.75 2.92
N GLU A 70 10.82 -3.14 3.76
CA GLU A 70 11.08 -4.20 4.74
C GLU A 70 11.32 -5.52 4.03
N THR A 71 12.44 -6.18 4.36
CA THR A 71 12.85 -7.39 3.64
C THR A 71 13.69 -8.31 4.53
N ARG A 72 13.79 -9.58 4.13
CA ARG A 72 14.65 -10.58 4.76
C ARG A 72 15.69 -11.03 3.76
N LYS A 73 16.97 -10.95 4.13
CA LYS A 73 18.10 -11.42 3.32
C LYS A 73 18.82 -12.57 4.02
N SER A 74 19.27 -13.56 3.25
CA SER A 74 20.18 -14.58 3.74
C SER A 74 21.57 -13.97 3.94
N THR A 75 22.29 -14.42 4.96
CA THR A 75 23.70 -14.05 5.14
C THR A 75 24.62 -15.06 4.45
N GLY A 76 25.93 -14.80 4.43
CA GLY A 76 26.94 -15.77 4.00
C GLY A 76 27.06 -17.02 4.89
N HIS A 77 26.37 -17.04 6.04
CA HIS A 77 26.35 -18.18 6.95
C HIS A 77 25.05 -18.99 6.78
N ALA A 78 25.18 -20.30 6.61
CA ALA A 78 24.05 -21.21 6.45
C ALA A 78 23.10 -21.10 7.66
N GLY A 79 21.83 -20.81 7.38
CA GLY A 79 20.80 -20.73 8.39
C GLY A 79 20.75 -19.44 9.21
N VAL A 80 21.54 -18.42 8.84
CA VAL A 80 21.49 -17.11 9.47
C VAL A 80 20.94 -16.07 8.48
N PHE A 81 19.99 -15.27 8.95
CA PHE A 81 19.27 -14.28 8.14
C PHE A 81 19.35 -12.90 8.79
N GLU A 82 19.26 -11.87 7.96
CA GLU A 82 19.12 -10.47 8.37
C GLU A 82 17.75 -9.95 7.95
N ASN A 83 16.95 -9.53 8.93
CA ASN A 83 15.67 -8.86 8.72
C ASN A 83 15.89 -7.35 8.76
N PHE A 84 15.58 -6.67 7.66
CA PHE A 84 15.56 -5.22 7.55
C PHE A 84 14.14 -4.75 7.83
N LEU A 85 13.94 -4.11 8.97
CA LEU A 85 12.65 -3.70 9.49
C LEU A 85 12.56 -2.18 9.60
N ILE A 86 11.38 -1.60 9.41
CA ILE A 86 11.17 -0.18 9.64
C ILE A 86 10.56 0.05 11.01
N ARG A 87 11.12 1.03 11.73
CA ARG A 87 10.61 1.51 13.02
C ARG A 87 10.44 3.02 12.98
N GLU A 88 9.26 3.50 13.33
CA GLU A 88 9.04 4.92 13.54
C GLU A 88 9.64 5.33 14.88
N VAL A 89 10.49 6.36 14.84
CA VAL A 89 11.20 6.85 16.03
C VAL A 89 10.59 8.16 16.52
N PHE A 90 10.18 9.02 15.59
CA PHE A 90 9.66 10.33 15.90
C PHE A 90 8.68 10.82 14.82
N SER A 91 7.66 11.57 15.21
CA SER A 91 6.73 12.24 14.31
C SER A 91 6.16 13.48 14.98
N ASP A 92 6.25 14.64 14.33
CA ASP A 92 5.63 15.88 14.78
C ASP A 92 4.90 16.58 13.61
N LYS A 93 4.62 17.88 13.71
CA LYS A 93 3.92 18.61 12.62
C LYS A 93 4.80 18.85 11.39
N SER A 94 6.11 18.83 11.53
CA SER A 94 7.08 19.20 10.49
C SER A 94 7.83 18.00 9.94
N TYR A 95 8.10 16.98 10.75
CA TYR A 95 8.99 15.88 10.43
C TYR A 95 8.42 14.51 10.79
N VAL A 96 8.89 13.48 10.09
CA VAL A 96 8.77 12.07 10.50
C VAL A 96 10.13 11.42 10.36
N GLN A 97 10.60 10.74 11.40
CA GLN A 97 11.80 9.92 11.35
C GLN A 97 11.44 8.44 11.45
N ARG A 98 11.97 7.65 10.53
CA ARG A 98 11.90 6.19 10.54
C ARG A 98 13.29 5.59 10.38
N ASN A 99 13.62 4.62 11.22
CA ASN A 99 14.88 3.91 11.14
C ASN A 99 14.71 2.58 10.42
N ILE A 100 15.74 2.21 9.66
CA ILE A 100 16.01 0.84 9.23
C ILE A 100 16.72 0.14 10.38
N VAL A 101 16.09 -0.91 10.88
CA VAL A 101 16.60 -1.80 11.93
C VAL A 101 17.02 -3.11 11.28
N VAL A 102 18.17 -3.65 11.69
CA VAL A 102 18.65 -4.95 11.22
C VAL A 102 18.62 -5.93 12.39
N GLU A 103 17.83 -6.99 12.24
CA GLU A 103 17.83 -8.12 13.18
C GLU A 103 18.49 -9.33 12.55
N LYS A 104 19.57 -9.82 13.15
CA LYS A 104 20.18 -11.09 12.74
C LYS A 104 19.52 -12.22 13.49
N VAL A 105 19.00 -13.22 12.79
CA VAL A 105 18.27 -14.36 13.37
C VAL A 105 18.76 -15.69 12.82
N ASP A 106 18.66 -16.75 13.60
CA ASP A 106 18.88 -18.12 13.12
C ASP A 106 17.65 -18.70 12.38
N GLN A 107 17.73 -19.97 11.98
CA GLN A 107 16.63 -20.67 11.28
C GLN A 107 15.36 -20.78 12.12
N VAL A 108 15.48 -20.78 13.44
CA VAL A 108 14.37 -20.91 14.39
C VAL A 108 13.83 -19.52 14.77
N GLY A 109 14.41 -18.44 14.24
CA GLY A 109 14.01 -17.07 14.50
C GLY A 109 14.57 -16.50 15.81
N LYS A 110 15.51 -17.20 16.46
CA LYS A 110 16.19 -16.67 17.65
C LYS A 110 17.10 -15.53 17.22
N ARG A 111 16.93 -14.37 17.86
CA ARG A 111 17.75 -13.19 17.63
C ARG A 111 19.19 -13.42 18.10
N LEU A 112 20.13 -13.21 17.19
CA LEU A 112 21.57 -13.29 17.38
C LEU A 112 22.20 -11.91 17.56
N ASP A 113 21.70 -10.92 16.81
CA ASP A 113 22.21 -9.54 16.83
C ASP A 113 21.09 -8.54 16.47
N TYR A 114 21.28 -7.28 16.86
CA TYR A 114 20.30 -6.21 16.68
C TYR A 114 20.97 -4.84 16.50
N ASN A 115 20.80 -4.25 15.31
CA ASN A 115 21.18 -2.88 15.05
C ASN A 115 19.92 -2.02 14.84
N SER A 116 19.64 -1.10 15.78
CA SER A 116 18.47 -0.22 15.74
C SER A 116 18.57 0.97 14.78
N ARG A 117 19.73 1.19 14.15
CA ARG A 117 20.03 2.42 13.42
C ARG A 117 20.88 2.21 12.16
N ALA A 118 20.74 1.04 11.51
CA ALA A 118 21.44 0.75 10.26
C ALA A 118 21.16 1.80 9.16
N GLY A 119 19.97 2.40 9.19
CA GLY A 119 19.63 3.59 8.40
C GLY A 119 18.65 4.49 9.15
N VAL A 120 18.70 5.79 8.87
CA VAL A 120 17.76 6.81 9.35
C VAL A 120 17.20 7.51 8.14
N ILE A 121 15.88 7.50 8.02
CA ILE A 121 15.13 8.19 6.97
C ILE A 121 14.27 9.27 7.61
N THR A 122 14.45 10.52 7.19
CA THR A 122 13.68 11.65 7.71
C THR A 122 12.91 12.31 6.58
N LEU A 123 11.58 12.40 6.74
CA LEU A 123 10.70 13.19 5.90
C LEU A 123 10.56 14.59 6.50
N ASP A 124 10.79 15.61 5.66
CA ASP A 124 10.28 16.96 5.88
C ASP A 124 8.90 17.10 5.23
N LYS A 125 7.87 17.35 6.04
CA LYS A 125 6.47 17.42 5.60
C LYS A 125 6.15 18.70 4.83
N GLN A 126 6.93 19.76 5.00
CA GLN A 126 6.66 21.06 4.38
C GLN A 126 7.03 21.05 2.90
N ASN A 127 8.20 20.50 2.58
CA ASN A 127 8.71 20.42 1.20
C ASN A 127 8.63 19.02 0.60
N SER A 128 8.16 18.02 1.37
CA SER A 128 8.08 16.62 0.93
C SER A 128 9.43 16.05 0.48
N SER A 129 10.51 16.41 1.17
CA SER A 129 11.85 15.88 0.88
C SER A 129 12.26 14.80 1.88
N LEU A 130 13.10 13.88 1.41
CA LEU A 130 13.68 12.83 2.25
C LEU A 130 15.17 13.09 2.42
N THR A 131 15.68 12.78 3.62
CA THR A 131 17.11 12.77 3.94
C THR A 131 17.49 11.44 4.57
N PHE A 132 18.73 11.02 4.35
CA PHE A 132 19.20 9.68 4.73
C PHE A 132 20.56 9.74 5.44
N ILE A 133 20.70 8.92 6.49
CA ILE A 133 21.98 8.57 7.10
C ILE A 133 22.04 7.05 7.16
N THR A 134 23.11 6.43 6.67
CA THR A 134 23.21 4.96 6.55
C THR A 134 24.57 4.45 6.99
N GLU A 135 24.58 3.31 7.67
CA GLU A 135 25.80 2.67 8.17
C GLU A 135 26.38 1.63 7.20
N ASN A 136 25.57 1.13 6.26
CA ASN A 136 26.00 0.11 5.29
C ASN A 136 25.31 0.29 3.93
N GLU A 137 25.88 -0.35 2.89
CA GLU A 137 25.39 -0.22 1.51
C GLU A 137 23.99 -0.82 1.32
N ILE A 138 23.61 -1.88 2.04
CA ILE A 138 22.25 -2.43 1.93
C ILE A 138 21.21 -1.42 2.44
N ALA A 139 21.47 -0.78 3.59
CA ALA A 139 20.59 0.25 4.12
C ALA A 139 20.49 1.44 3.16
N LYS A 140 21.58 1.79 2.47
CA LYS A 140 21.61 2.84 1.44
C LYS A 140 20.78 2.49 0.21
N GLU A 141 20.89 1.26 -0.30
CA GLU A 141 20.03 0.76 -1.38
C GLU A 141 18.54 0.83 -1.00
N LEU A 142 18.20 0.37 0.21
CA LEU A 142 16.83 0.43 0.72
C LEU A 142 16.32 1.87 0.87
N CYS A 143 17.17 2.81 1.31
CA CYS A 143 16.82 4.23 1.35
C CYS A 143 16.48 4.78 -0.04
N PHE A 144 17.29 4.47 -1.07
CA PHE A 144 16.99 4.88 -2.45
C PHE A 144 15.71 4.25 -2.99
N GLU A 145 15.44 3.00 -2.66
CA GLU A 145 14.17 2.36 -3.00
C GLU A 145 12.98 3.04 -2.31
N ALA A 146 13.11 3.38 -1.02
CA ALA A 146 12.08 4.11 -0.30
C ALA A 146 11.84 5.50 -0.90
N GLU A 147 12.88 6.19 -1.38
CA GLU A 147 12.76 7.47 -2.07
C GLU A 147 12.04 7.35 -3.41
N ARG A 148 12.42 6.36 -4.23
CA ARG A 148 11.75 6.06 -5.49
C ARG A 148 10.26 5.78 -5.25
N ASN A 149 9.96 4.91 -4.29
CA ASN A 149 8.59 4.55 -3.95
C ASN A 149 7.81 5.75 -3.39
N PHE A 150 8.45 6.60 -2.58
CA PHE A 150 7.84 7.83 -2.06
C PHE A 150 7.43 8.78 -3.18
N ASN A 151 8.32 9.02 -4.14
CA ASN A 151 8.06 9.88 -5.29
C ASN A 151 6.94 9.35 -6.19
N ILE A 152 6.74 8.03 -6.25
CA ILE A 152 5.59 7.45 -6.92
C ILE A 152 4.33 7.64 -6.06
N TYR A 153 4.39 7.27 -4.79
CA TYR A 153 3.20 7.20 -3.93
C TYR A 153 2.60 8.54 -3.54
N LYS A 154 3.36 9.63 -3.59
CA LYS A 154 2.82 10.99 -3.38
C LYS A 154 1.81 11.41 -4.46
N ASP A 155 1.92 10.82 -5.66
CA ASP A 155 1.09 11.19 -6.82
C ASP A 155 0.14 10.06 -7.27
N HIS A 156 0.17 8.92 -6.58
CA HIS A 156 -0.61 7.73 -6.95
C HIS A 156 -1.50 7.20 -5.82
N TYR A 157 -2.80 7.17 -6.10
CA TYR A 157 -3.78 6.49 -5.27
C TYR A 157 -3.56 4.97 -5.31
N SER A 158 -3.69 4.35 -4.15
CA SER A 158 -3.76 2.90 -4.05
C SER A 158 -5.10 2.39 -4.56
N ALA A 159 -5.13 1.14 -5.02
CA ALA A 159 -6.36 0.43 -5.34
C ALA A 159 -7.42 0.58 -4.22
N GLN A 160 -7.02 0.49 -2.95
CA GLN A 160 -7.95 0.63 -1.83
C GLN A 160 -8.63 2.00 -1.77
N GLN A 161 -7.90 3.09 -2.02
CA GLN A 161 -8.48 4.44 -2.05
C GLN A 161 -9.49 4.58 -3.18
N VAL A 162 -9.16 4.05 -4.37
CA VAL A 162 -10.06 4.04 -5.52
C VAL A 162 -11.31 3.18 -5.24
N ARG A 163 -11.16 2.01 -4.60
CA ARG A 163 -12.30 1.17 -4.21
C ARG A 163 -13.24 1.87 -3.24
N VAL A 164 -12.69 2.56 -2.24
CA VAL A 164 -13.49 3.33 -1.28
C VAL A 164 -14.24 4.45 -2.00
N MET A 165 -13.59 5.18 -2.92
CA MET A 165 -14.25 6.19 -3.74
C MET A 165 -15.41 5.59 -4.54
N VAL A 166 -15.16 4.53 -5.33
CA VAL A 166 -16.17 3.90 -6.17
C VAL A 166 -17.34 3.38 -5.35
N SER A 167 -17.07 2.79 -4.17
CA SER A 167 -18.12 2.33 -3.27
C SER A 167 -19.03 3.46 -2.81
N LYS A 168 -18.49 4.64 -2.50
CA LYS A 168 -19.28 5.82 -2.11
C LYS A 168 -20.13 6.35 -3.27
N ILE A 169 -19.60 6.33 -4.49
CA ILE A 169 -20.34 6.71 -5.72
C ILE A 169 -21.53 5.77 -5.92
N LEU A 170 -21.32 4.46 -5.78
CA LEU A 170 -22.39 3.47 -5.96
C LEU A 170 -23.46 3.59 -4.87
N GLN A 171 -23.06 3.82 -3.62
CA GLN A 171 -23.99 4.01 -2.50
C GLN A 171 -24.83 5.29 -2.63
N SER A 172 -24.27 6.38 -3.15
CA SER A 172 -25.03 7.64 -3.32
C SER A 172 -26.12 7.54 -4.39
N ARG A 173 -25.94 6.66 -5.39
CA ARG A 173 -26.95 6.41 -6.43
C ARG A 173 -28.06 5.45 -6.00
N HIS A 174 -27.90 4.72 -4.89
CA HIS A 174 -28.93 3.83 -4.34
C HIS A 174 -29.97 4.52 -3.44
N LEU A 175 -29.93 5.86 -3.31
CA LEU A 175 -30.92 6.66 -2.58
C LEU A 175 -31.98 7.34 -3.49
N TYR A 176 -31.97 7.05 -4.80
CA TYR A 176 -32.91 7.59 -5.79
C TYR A 176 -33.64 6.50 -6.60
N ILE A 177 -34.02 5.40 -5.95
CA ILE A 177 -34.99 4.43 -6.49
C ILE A 177 -36.02 4.13 -5.41
#